data_AF-A0A3B3XE03-F1
#
_entry.id   AF-A0A3B3XE03-F1
#
_cell.length_a   1.000
_cell.length_b   1.000
_cell.length_c   1.000
_cell.angle_alpha   90.00
_cell.angle_beta   90.00
_cell.angle_gamma   90.00
#
_symmetry.space_group_name_H-M   'P 1'
#
loop_
_entity.id
_entity.type
_entity.pdbx_description
1 polymer ?
#
loop_
_entity_poly.entity_id
_entity_poly.type
_entity_poly.pdbx_seq_one_letter_code
_entity_poly.pdbx_strand_id
1 'polypeptide(L)'
;MLSSLVAKRLVTGMCQAVWRPAFTGTVSSRGYKGEAPDDNKADLLEIPLPPWEEKTDEPIDIKRRRLLYESRKRGMLENCILLSLFAKRYLNTMTDSQLQQYDRLINEPSNDWDIYYWATEAQPTPEVYQGEVMEMLKEFTKNKNHEQRLDAPSLEYLEKETQ
;
A
#
# COMPACT_ATOMS: atom_id res chain seq x y z
N MET A 1 -22.02 -66.91 -37.57
CA MET A 1 -22.47 -67.55 -36.31
C MET A 1 -21.27 -68.24 -35.71
N LEU A 2 -20.60 -67.62 -34.72
CA LEU A 2 -19.77 -68.23 -33.69
C LEU A 2 -19.22 -67.10 -32.82
N SER A 3 -19.95 -66.86 -31.74
CA SER A 3 -19.58 -66.00 -30.61
C SER A 3 -18.41 -66.61 -29.87
N SER A 4 -17.44 -65.80 -29.43
CA SER A 4 -16.47 -66.22 -28.41
C SER A 4 -16.23 -65.09 -27.41
N LEU A 5 -16.28 -65.51 -26.15
CA LEU A 5 -16.34 -64.75 -24.91
C LEU A 5 -14.99 -64.16 -24.53
N VAL A 6 -14.95 -62.87 -24.15
CA VAL A 6 -13.81 -62.30 -23.41
C VAL A 6 -14.26 -62.11 -21.96
N ALA A 7 -13.70 -62.94 -21.09
CA ALA A 7 -13.87 -62.87 -19.64
C ALA A 7 -13.18 -61.63 -19.07
N LYS A 8 -13.95 -60.73 -18.45
CA LYS A 8 -13.41 -59.60 -17.67
C LYS A 8 -13.03 -60.11 -16.29
N ARG A 9 -11.72 -60.16 -15.99
CA ARG A 9 -11.20 -60.39 -14.64
C ARG A 9 -11.51 -59.16 -13.78
N LEU A 10 -12.37 -59.33 -12.78
CA LEU A 10 -12.57 -58.39 -11.68
C LEU A 10 -11.39 -58.52 -10.71
N VAL A 11 -10.61 -57.46 -10.55
CA VAL A 11 -9.61 -57.35 -9.49
C VAL A 11 -10.27 -56.68 -8.30
N THR A 12 -10.57 -57.47 -7.26
CA THR A 12 -11.09 -56.98 -6.00
C THR A 12 -9.92 -56.38 -5.20
N GLY A 13 -9.81 -55.06 -5.18
CA GLY A 13 -8.85 -54.35 -4.32
C GLY A 13 -9.34 -54.36 -2.88
N MET A 14 -8.56 -54.95 -1.98
CA MET A 14 -8.79 -54.89 -0.53
C MET A 14 -8.38 -53.50 -0.02
N CYS A 15 -9.35 -52.64 0.32
CA CYS A 15 -9.08 -51.42 1.06
C CYS A 15 -8.74 -51.78 2.52
N GLN A 16 -7.45 -51.76 2.87
CA GLN A 16 -7.04 -51.81 4.27
C GLN A 16 -7.40 -50.47 4.91
N ALA A 17 -8.47 -50.45 5.70
CA ALA A 17 -8.78 -49.33 6.58
C ALA A 17 -7.69 -49.24 7.65
N VAL A 18 -6.89 -48.18 7.61
CA VAL A 18 -5.94 -47.84 8.68
C VAL A 18 -6.76 -47.34 9.86
N TRP A 19 -6.83 -48.13 10.92
CA TRP A 19 -7.46 -47.74 12.17
C TRP A 19 -6.60 -46.64 12.81
N ARG A 20 -7.03 -45.38 12.74
CA ARG A 20 -6.47 -44.32 13.58
C ARG A 20 -7.07 -44.48 14.99
N PRO A 21 -6.26 -44.55 16.05
CA PRO A 21 -6.79 -44.52 17.40
C PRO A 21 -7.45 -43.16 17.64
N ALA A 22 -8.69 -43.17 18.09
CA ALA A 22 -9.40 -41.98 18.53
C ALA A 22 -8.78 -41.51 19.86
N PHE A 23 -7.79 -40.62 19.78
CA PHE A 23 -7.36 -39.87 20.94
C PHE A 23 -8.43 -38.82 21.24
N THR A 24 -9.35 -39.14 22.16
CA THR A 24 -10.26 -38.16 22.77
C THR A 24 -9.46 -37.31 23.76
N GLY A 25 -8.52 -36.52 23.24
CA GLY A 25 -7.97 -35.40 23.98
C GLY A 25 -8.96 -34.25 23.87
N THR A 26 -9.36 -33.69 25.00
CA THR A 26 -10.05 -32.40 25.02
C THR A 26 -9.16 -31.38 24.34
N VAL A 27 -9.49 -31.00 23.11
CA VAL A 27 -8.89 -29.83 22.49
C VAL A 27 -9.35 -28.65 23.34
N SER A 28 -8.42 -28.02 24.04
CA SER A 28 -8.69 -26.72 24.67
C SER A 28 -9.05 -25.77 23.54
N SER A 29 -10.34 -25.53 23.35
CA SER A 29 -10.82 -24.42 22.54
C SER A 29 -10.38 -23.16 23.28
N ARG A 30 -9.21 -22.64 22.92
CA ARG A 30 -8.80 -21.30 23.30
C ARG A 30 -9.69 -20.33 22.53
N GLY A 31 -10.94 -20.22 22.95
CA GLY A 31 -11.90 -19.24 22.44
C GLY A 31 -11.39 -17.86 22.82
N TYR A 32 -11.25 -16.99 21.83
CA TYR A 32 -11.09 -15.57 22.09
C TYR A 32 -12.36 -15.10 22.80
N LYS A 33 -12.22 -14.73 24.07
CA LYS A 33 -13.35 -14.42 24.96
C LYS A 33 -13.88 -12.99 24.81
N GLY A 34 -13.24 -12.18 23.95
CA GLY A 34 -13.61 -10.76 23.76
C GLY A 34 -13.31 -9.84 24.95
N GLU A 35 -12.74 -10.37 26.04
CA GLU A 35 -12.38 -9.62 27.26
C GLU A 35 -10.95 -9.04 27.16
N ALA A 36 -10.49 -8.66 25.97
CA ALA A 36 -9.26 -7.89 25.86
C ALA A 36 -9.52 -6.50 26.47
N PRO A 37 -8.69 -6.02 27.40
CA PRO A 37 -8.81 -4.65 27.90
C PRO A 37 -8.74 -3.68 26.73
N ASP A 38 -9.48 -2.56 26.79
CA ASP A 38 -9.34 -1.50 25.80
C ASP A 38 -7.86 -1.15 25.66
N ASP A 39 -7.36 -1.14 24.42
CA ASP A 39 -5.97 -0.82 24.09
C ASP A 39 -5.71 0.65 24.46
N ASN A 40 -5.44 0.91 25.73
CA ASN A 40 -5.12 2.24 26.28
C ASN A 40 -3.78 2.79 25.76
N LYS A 41 -3.14 2.10 24.81
CA LYS A 41 -1.85 2.41 24.19
C LYS A 41 -0.69 2.63 25.17
N ALA A 42 -0.89 2.38 26.47
CA ALA A 42 0.09 2.58 27.53
C ALA A 42 1.33 1.69 27.37
N ASP A 43 1.18 0.55 26.70
CA ASP A 43 2.26 -0.41 26.44
C ASP A 43 3.01 -0.13 25.11
N LEU A 44 2.65 0.93 24.38
CA LEU A 44 3.38 1.35 23.18
C LEU A 44 4.72 1.98 23.60
N LEU A 45 5.80 1.21 23.51
CA LEU A 45 7.15 1.74 23.52
C LEU A 45 7.40 2.48 22.20
N GLU A 46 7.42 3.81 22.23
CA GLU A 46 7.81 4.64 21.09
C GLU A 46 9.32 4.50 20.86
N ILE A 47 9.69 3.71 19.85
CA ILE A 47 11.08 3.63 19.39
C ILE A 47 11.36 4.88 18.55
N PRO A 48 12.31 5.75 18.93
CA PRO A 48 12.57 6.96 18.17
C PRO A 48 13.15 6.60 16.81
N LEU A 49 12.46 7.04 15.75
CA LEU A 49 12.94 6.96 14.37
C LEU A 49 13.99 8.06 14.13
N PRO A 50 14.92 7.86 13.19
CA PRO A 50 15.85 8.92 12.82
C PRO A 50 15.06 10.15 12.32
N PRO A 51 15.46 11.37 12.69
CA PRO A 51 14.82 12.57 12.21
C PRO A 51 14.97 12.67 10.68
N TRP A 52 13.94 13.16 10.01
CA TRP A 52 14.01 13.42 8.58
C TRP A 52 14.98 14.58 8.32
N GLU A 53 15.85 14.40 7.33
CA GLU A 53 16.86 15.38 6.92
C GLU A 53 16.51 15.95 5.53
N GLU A 54 16.46 17.28 5.42
CA GLU A 54 16.22 17.96 4.14
C GLU A 54 17.46 17.89 3.24
N LYS A 55 17.25 17.52 1.97
CA LYS A 55 18.32 17.47 0.97
C LYS A 55 18.40 18.80 0.21
N THR A 56 19.33 19.67 0.59
CA THR A 56 19.52 21.00 -0.02
C THR A 56 20.43 21.00 -1.25
N ASP A 57 21.31 20.01 -1.38
CA ASP A 57 22.45 20.09 -2.31
C ASP A 57 22.19 19.45 -3.69
N GLU A 58 20.98 18.96 -3.93
CA GLU A 58 20.63 18.30 -5.20
C GLU A 58 20.05 19.29 -6.23
N PRO A 59 20.41 19.17 -7.53
CA PRO A 59 19.79 19.97 -8.57
C PRO A 59 18.31 19.58 -8.74
N ILE A 60 17.50 20.55 -9.20
CA ILE A 60 16.04 20.41 -9.27
C ILE A 60 15.57 19.18 -10.08
N ASP A 61 16.28 18.83 -11.15
CA ASP A 61 15.95 17.67 -11.98
C ASP A 61 16.26 16.33 -11.30
N ILE A 62 17.26 16.29 -10.41
CA ILE A 62 17.54 15.13 -9.58
C ILE A 62 16.48 15.02 -8.47
N LYS A 63 16.14 16.15 -7.81
CA LYS A 63 15.07 16.23 -6.81
C LYS A 63 13.74 15.70 -7.36
N ARG A 64 13.32 16.15 -8.55
CA ARG A 64 12.10 15.67 -9.22
C ARG A 64 12.16 14.17 -9.50
N ARG A 65 13.27 13.64 -10.03
CA ARG A 65 13.39 12.20 -10.29
C ARG A 65 13.35 11.36 -9.01
N ARG A 66 13.98 11.84 -7.94
CA ARG A 66 13.93 11.20 -6.62
C ARG A 66 12.50 11.19 -6.07
N LEU A 67 11.84 12.34 -6.04
CA LEU A 67 10.47 12.47 -5.54
C LEU A 67 9.47 11.65 -6.36
N LEU A 68 9.66 11.54 -7.67
CA LEU A 68 8.86 10.65 -8.50
C LEU A 68 9.04 9.18 -8.10
N TYR A 69 10.27 8.75 -7.85
CA TYR A 69 10.55 7.39 -7.41
C TYR A 69 9.91 7.11 -6.04
N GLU A 70 10.12 8.00 -5.06
CA GLU A 70 9.57 7.89 -3.71
C GLU A 70 8.03 7.88 -3.72
N SER A 71 7.40 8.70 -4.57
CA SER A 71 5.93 8.72 -4.75
C SER A 71 5.37 7.40 -5.27
N ARG A 72 6.14 6.67 -6.09
CA ARG A 72 5.71 5.41 -6.71
C ARG A 72 6.00 4.17 -5.86
N LYS A 73 6.89 4.29 -4.86
CA LYS A 73 7.38 3.17 -4.05
C LYS A 73 6.89 3.29 -2.61
N ARG A 74 5.58 3.15 -2.42
CA ARG A 74 4.92 3.22 -1.11
C ARG A 74 4.56 1.86 -0.55
N GLY A 75 4.27 1.79 0.75
CA GLY A 75 3.88 0.55 1.43
C GLY A 75 2.47 0.07 1.08
N MET A 76 1.61 0.96 0.59
CA MET A 76 0.21 0.67 0.22
C MET A 76 -0.10 1.04 -1.24
N LEU A 77 -1.05 0.31 -1.83
CA LEU A 77 -1.43 0.51 -3.24
C LEU A 77 -2.18 1.83 -3.45
N GLU A 78 -2.98 2.24 -2.48
CA GLU A 78 -3.78 3.46 -2.47
C GLU A 78 -2.88 4.69 -2.67
N ASN A 79 -1.85 4.85 -1.82
CA ASN A 79 -0.87 5.91 -1.97
C ASN A 79 -0.01 5.76 -3.22
N CYS A 80 0.35 4.53 -3.61
CA CYS A 80 1.10 4.32 -4.85
C CYS A 80 0.36 4.89 -6.05
N ILE A 81 -0.94 4.59 -6.20
CA ILE A 81 -1.74 5.09 -7.33
C ILE A 81 -1.98 6.59 -7.19
N LEU A 82 -2.40 7.05 -6.00
CA LEU A 82 -2.74 8.45 -5.77
C LEU A 82 -1.54 9.38 -6.02
N LEU A 83 -0.41 9.10 -5.37
CA LEU A 83 0.79 9.94 -5.45
C LEU A 83 1.50 9.82 -6.79
N SER A 84 1.48 8.65 -7.44
CA SER A 84 2.09 8.52 -8.78
C SER A 84 1.33 9.32 -9.84
N LEU A 85 0.00 9.38 -9.76
CA LEU A 85 -0.82 10.22 -10.65
C LEU A 85 -0.68 11.70 -10.31
N PHE A 86 -0.62 12.04 -9.01
CA PHE A 86 -0.36 13.41 -8.56
C PHE A 86 1.00 13.91 -9.07
N ALA A 87 2.06 13.12 -8.88
CA ALA A 87 3.41 13.43 -9.35
C ALA A 87 3.45 13.62 -10.88
N LYS A 88 2.79 12.74 -11.64
CA LYS A 88 2.70 12.88 -13.11
C LYS A 88 2.12 14.23 -13.53
N ARG A 89 1.16 14.78 -12.77
CA ARG A 89 0.45 16.02 -13.15
C ARG A 89 1.16 17.28 -12.69
N TYR A 90 1.78 17.25 -11.50
CA TYR A 90 2.26 18.46 -10.83
C TYR A 90 3.77 18.54 -10.67
N LEU A 91 4.50 17.42 -10.66
CA LEU A 91 5.92 17.45 -10.27
C LEU A 91 6.81 18.27 -11.22
N ASN A 92 6.46 18.31 -12.51
CA ASN A 92 7.19 19.07 -13.52
C ASN A 92 6.86 20.58 -13.48
N THR A 93 5.69 20.96 -12.97
CA THR A 93 5.26 22.35 -12.87
C THR A 93 5.54 22.98 -11.50
N MET A 94 5.87 22.17 -10.50
CA MET A 94 6.18 22.64 -9.15
C MET A 94 7.47 23.49 -9.11
N THR A 95 7.40 24.54 -8.29
CA THR A 95 8.53 25.38 -7.87
C THR A 95 9.40 24.66 -6.83
N ASP A 96 10.62 25.15 -6.58
CA ASP A 96 11.51 24.51 -5.59
C ASP A 96 10.92 24.46 -4.18
N SER A 97 10.23 25.53 -3.76
CA SER A 97 9.53 25.57 -2.46
C SER A 97 8.40 24.53 -2.38
N GLN A 98 7.64 24.34 -3.47
CA GLN A 98 6.62 23.29 -3.52
C GLN A 98 7.25 21.89 -3.54
N LEU A 99 8.38 21.70 -4.21
CA LEU A 99 9.10 20.42 -4.17
C LEU A 99 9.61 20.09 -2.75
N GLN A 100 10.09 21.09 -2.00
CA GLN A 100 10.47 20.92 -0.59
C GLN A 100 9.28 20.55 0.29
N GLN A 101 8.15 21.25 0.14
CA GLN A 101 6.91 20.92 0.85
C GLN A 101 6.43 19.50 0.52
N TYR A 102 6.52 19.11 -0.76
CA TYR A 102 6.14 17.78 -1.21
C TYR A 102 7.07 16.70 -0.63
N ASP A 103 8.38 16.92 -0.68
CA ASP A 103 9.39 16.01 -0.11
C ASP A 103 9.12 15.73 1.37
N ARG A 104 8.92 16.81 2.13
CA ARG A 104 8.58 16.75 3.55
C ARG A 104 7.27 15.98 3.76
N LEU A 105 6.22 16.31 3.01
CA LEU A 105 4.92 15.65 3.13
C LEU A 105 4.98 14.14 2.90
N ILE A 106 5.76 13.69 1.91
CA ILE A 106 5.77 12.28 1.54
C ILE A 106 6.78 11.44 2.35
N ASN A 107 7.84 12.05 2.90
CA ASN A 107 8.94 11.31 3.51
C ASN A 107 9.13 11.52 5.02
N GLU A 108 8.62 12.62 5.61
CA GLU A 108 8.70 12.86 7.06
C GLU A 108 7.72 11.99 7.87
N PRO A 109 6.45 11.77 7.47
CA PRO A 109 5.54 10.90 8.19
C PRO A 109 5.99 9.43 8.13
N SER A 110 6.00 8.77 9.28
CA SER A 110 6.41 7.36 9.37
C SER A 110 5.35 6.38 8.88
N ASN A 111 4.08 6.79 8.88
CA ASN A 111 2.95 5.95 8.50
C ASN A 111 2.29 6.45 7.22
N ASP A 112 2.28 5.61 6.18
CA ASP A 112 1.63 5.89 4.91
C ASP A 112 0.12 6.17 5.06
N TRP A 113 -0.56 5.55 6.03
CA TRP A 113 -2.00 5.78 6.25
C TRP A 113 -2.32 7.21 6.65
N ASP A 114 -1.41 7.87 7.38
CA ASP A 114 -1.64 9.24 7.84
C ASP A 114 -1.75 10.17 6.64
N ILE A 115 -0.87 10.00 5.65
CA ILE A 115 -0.89 10.76 4.38
C ILE A 115 -2.22 10.55 3.65
N TYR A 116 -2.69 9.30 3.58
CA TYR A 116 -3.96 8.98 2.94
C TYR A 116 -5.15 9.62 3.67
N TYR A 117 -5.17 9.59 5.00
CA TYR A 117 -6.23 10.20 5.80
C TYR A 117 -6.23 11.72 5.71
N TRP A 118 -5.07 12.35 5.63
CA TRP A 118 -4.98 13.80 5.43
C TRP A 118 -5.46 14.20 4.03
N ALA A 119 -5.06 13.43 3.00
CA ALA A 119 -5.46 13.68 1.61
C ALA A 119 -6.97 13.49 1.39
N THR A 120 -7.58 12.52 2.06
CA THR A 120 -9.03 12.26 2.02
C THR A 120 -9.86 13.09 2.99
N GLU A 121 -9.20 13.95 3.78
CA GLU A 121 -9.83 14.77 4.83
C GLU A 121 -10.53 13.93 5.93
N ALA A 122 -10.19 12.63 6.03
CA ALA A 122 -10.68 11.74 7.08
C ALA A 122 -10.11 12.09 8.46
N GLN A 123 -8.90 12.68 8.49
CA GLN A 123 -8.27 13.23 9.68
C GLN A 123 -7.72 14.64 9.41
N PRO A 124 -7.66 15.51 10.42
CA PRO A 124 -7.09 16.84 10.26
C PRO A 124 -5.60 16.75 9.93
N THR A 125 -5.15 17.57 8.99
CA THR A 125 -3.74 17.66 8.65
C THR A 125 -2.99 18.42 9.75
N PRO A 126 -1.88 17.89 10.29
CA PRO A 126 -1.02 18.60 11.23
C PRO A 126 -0.49 19.91 10.61
N GLU A 127 -0.32 20.96 11.44
CA GLU A 127 0.13 22.29 11.00
C GLU A 127 1.42 22.26 10.19
N VAL A 128 2.33 21.34 10.53
CA VAL A 128 3.61 21.14 9.86
C VAL A 128 3.46 20.78 8.37
N TYR A 129 2.37 20.09 8.01
CA TYR A 129 2.08 19.64 6.65
C TYR A 129 0.99 20.48 5.98
N GLN A 130 0.49 21.53 6.64
CA GLN A 130 -0.43 22.47 6.02
C GLN A 130 0.35 23.37 5.06
N GLY A 131 -0.19 23.54 3.85
CA GLY A 131 0.45 24.33 2.80
C GLY A 131 -0.20 24.09 1.44
N GLU A 132 0.32 24.78 0.43
CA GLU A 132 -0.22 24.74 -0.93
C GLU A 132 -0.24 23.32 -1.51
N VAL A 133 0.84 22.54 -1.31
CA VAL A 133 0.94 21.17 -1.82
C VAL A 133 -0.10 20.23 -1.20
N MET A 134 -0.39 20.39 0.10
CA MET A 134 -1.43 19.61 0.76
C MET A 134 -2.82 19.97 0.23
N GLU A 135 -3.09 21.25 0.00
CA GLU A 135 -4.36 21.70 -0.60
C GLU A 135 -4.52 21.15 -2.02
N MET A 136 -3.45 21.19 -2.83
CA MET A 136 -3.43 20.57 -4.16
C MET A 136 -3.69 19.06 -4.08
N LEU A 137 -3.13 18.36 -3.10
CA LEU A 137 -3.33 16.92 -2.91
C LEU A 137 -4.77 16.58 -2.50
N LYS A 138 -5.37 17.36 -1.59
CA LYS A 138 -6.78 17.20 -1.18
C LYS A 138 -7.73 17.43 -2.35
N GLU A 139 -7.50 18.51 -3.10
CA GLU A 139 -8.30 18.83 -4.29
C GLU A 139 -8.13 17.75 -5.37
N PHE A 140 -6.92 17.24 -5.57
CA PHE A 140 -6.67 16.12 -6.48
C PHE A 140 -7.39 14.84 -6.03
N THR A 141 -7.47 14.58 -4.73
CA THR A 141 -8.12 13.38 -4.17
C THR A 141 -9.63 13.38 -4.41
N LYS A 142 -10.28 14.55 -4.42
CA LYS A 142 -11.73 14.69 -4.70
C LYS A 142 -12.16 14.20 -6.08
N ASN A 143 -11.22 14.07 -7.02
CA ASN A 143 -11.45 13.52 -8.36
C ASN A 143 -12.70 14.07 -9.07
N LYS A 144 -12.87 15.39 -9.10
CA LYS A 144 -14.05 16.06 -9.69
C LYS A 144 -14.31 15.71 -11.15
N ASN A 145 -13.28 15.27 -11.87
CA ASN A 145 -13.35 14.88 -13.28
C ASN A 145 -13.73 13.39 -13.46
N HIS A 146 -13.90 12.63 -12.38
CA HIS A 146 -14.17 11.19 -12.41
C HIS A 146 -13.13 10.42 -13.25
N GLU A 147 -11.86 10.84 -13.16
CA GLU A 147 -10.75 10.19 -13.85
C GLU A 147 -10.59 8.76 -13.33
N GLN A 148 -10.28 7.83 -14.23
CA GLN A 148 -10.04 6.43 -13.88
C GLN A 148 -8.67 6.29 -13.18
N ARG A 149 -8.67 5.79 -11.94
CA ARG A 149 -7.46 5.61 -11.11
C ARG A 149 -7.28 4.14 -10.72
N LEU A 150 -6.98 3.31 -11.72
CA LEU A 150 -6.77 1.87 -11.51
C LEU A 150 -5.32 1.52 -11.25
N ASP A 151 -4.41 2.12 -12.02
CA ASP A 151 -2.99 1.77 -12.03
C ASP A 151 -2.11 3.02 -12.00
N ALA A 152 -0.87 2.84 -11.56
CA ALA A 152 0.15 3.88 -11.69
C ALA A 152 0.44 4.15 -13.17
N PRO A 153 0.67 5.41 -13.57
CA PRO A 153 0.88 5.76 -14.97
C PRO A 153 2.20 5.19 -15.51
N SER A 154 2.25 4.89 -16.82
CA SER A 154 3.50 4.59 -17.53
C SER A 154 4.47 5.77 -17.46
N LEU A 155 5.77 5.54 -17.65
CA LEU A 155 6.81 6.59 -17.56
C LEU A 155 7.05 7.33 -18.88
N GLU A 156 6.40 6.93 -19.98
CA GLU A 156 6.58 7.50 -21.32
C GLU A 156 6.31 9.01 -21.41
N TYR A 157 5.54 9.58 -20.48
CA TYR A 157 5.27 11.02 -20.48
C TYR A 157 6.52 11.86 -20.18
N LEU A 158 7.51 11.31 -19.47
CA LEU A 158 8.76 12.00 -19.17
C LEU A 158 9.64 12.19 -20.41
N GLU A 159 9.59 11.23 -21.34
CA GLU A 159 10.38 11.28 -22.57
C GLU A 159 9.85 12.38 -23.51
N LYS A 160 8.52 12.52 -23.60
CA LYS A 160 7.85 13.49 -24.47
C LYS A 160 8.09 14.95 -24.09
N GLU A 161 8.44 15.23 -22.84
CA GLU A 161 8.71 16.59 -22.36
C GLU A 161 10.17 17.03 -22.59
N THR A 162 11.06 16.09 -22.88
CA THR A 162 12.49 16.39 -23.11
C THR A 162 12.78 16.76 -24.57
N GLN A 163 11.79 16.65 -25.46
CA GLN A 163 11.90 16.81 -26.90
C GLN A 163 11.26 18.11 -27.39
#